data_AF-A0A1Q9S0C3-F1
#
_entry.id   AF-A0A1Q9S0C3-F1
#
_cell.length_a   1.000
_cell.length_b   1.000
_cell.length_c   1.000
_cell.angle_alpha   90.00
_cell.angle_beta   90.00
_cell.angle_gamma   90.00
#
_symmetry.space_group_name_H-M   'P 1'
#
loop_
_entity.id
_entity.type
_entity.pdbx_description
1 polymer ?
#
loop_
_entity_poly.entity_id
_entity_poly.type
_entity_poly.pdbx_seq_one_letter_code
_entity_poly.pdbx_strand_id
1 'polypeptide(L)'
;MSGDGRRAVVRLGPRGARRLELVDLHSGRRTELLPGGADVADARFGVTGRQLYVHTDAGRERPGLLAVTLGGSGGVSTVYPIAERPDDDLDLVALDPAGVRAALTWNVDGRSEVELLDLRSGMLEPVVPVPGDVVTGTAFTLDGNALLVANEGPTVSPRLSRIGLDIHGVSTPLLRPAKQVGSSFVEPTLHEFRGEDGLRLSGWLFRPGGALGPQPTLIWLHGGPEAQERPTFQPLFQAVLAEGVAVFAPNVRGSGGYGRTFSTADDGERRFAAISDVRSAVEFLVAAGLADPSRIGVSGRSYGGYLTLAALAWFPELFVVGVDVCGISDFATFYAHTEPWIATAAATKYGDPHADAALLHELSPLHRVDRIAAPLLVVHGAHDTNVPLAEAQQVVDALRERGASPGFLLFEDEGHEVHGTDNRVVFVREVVRWVTSHLLGLSEQTA
;
A
#
# COMPACT_ATOMS: atom_id res chain seq x y z
N MET A 1 -21.62 -7.63 -14.26
CA MET A 1 -22.73 -8.34 -14.95
C MET A 1 -22.53 -8.23 -16.46
N SER A 2 -23.08 -9.15 -17.25
CA SER A 2 -23.14 -9.03 -18.71
C SER A 2 -24.15 -7.97 -19.12
N GLY A 3 -23.98 -7.36 -20.30
CA GLY A 3 -24.87 -6.30 -20.79
C GLY A 3 -26.31 -6.73 -21.01
N ASP A 4 -26.56 -8.03 -21.22
CA ASP A 4 -27.90 -8.62 -21.33
C ASP A 4 -28.56 -8.93 -19.97
N GLY A 5 -27.85 -8.70 -18.85
CA GLY A 5 -28.33 -8.98 -17.50
C GLY A 5 -28.53 -10.47 -17.18
N ARG A 6 -28.07 -11.40 -18.03
CA ARG A 6 -28.27 -12.85 -17.83
C ARG A 6 -27.16 -13.51 -17.02
N ARG A 7 -25.97 -12.92 -17.01
CA ARG A 7 -24.79 -13.51 -16.37
C ARG A 7 -24.10 -12.52 -15.46
N ALA A 8 -23.52 -13.03 -14.38
CA ALA A 8 -22.62 -12.30 -13.51
C ALA A 8 -21.30 -13.06 -13.38
N VAL A 9 -20.22 -12.32 -13.12
CA VAL A 9 -18.98 -12.92 -12.65
C VAL A 9 -18.81 -12.54 -11.19
N VAL A 10 -18.43 -13.52 -10.38
CA VAL A 10 -18.27 -13.36 -8.93
C VAL A 10 -16.88 -13.84 -8.56
N ARG A 11 -16.21 -13.04 -7.74
CA ARG A 11 -14.91 -13.37 -7.15
C ARG A 11 -15.16 -13.94 -5.76
N LEU A 12 -14.63 -15.11 -5.48
CA LEU A 12 -14.89 -15.84 -4.23
C LEU A 12 -13.58 -16.28 -3.59
N GLY A 13 -13.49 -16.16 -2.27
CA GLY A 13 -12.30 -16.48 -1.49
C GLY A 13 -11.64 -15.25 -0.85
N PRO A 14 -10.61 -15.47 -0.03
CA PRO A 14 -9.86 -14.40 0.62
C PRO A 14 -9.10 -13.56 -0.41
N ARG A 15 -8.66 -12.36 -0.02
CA ARG A 15 -7.76 -11.53 -0.84
C ARG A 15 -6.48 -12.34 -1.16
N GLY A 16 -5.91 -12.17 -2.36
CA GLY A 16 -4.72 -12.91 -2.80
C GLY A 16 -4.96 -14.37 -3.22
N ALA A 17 -6.13 -14.95 -2.93
CA ALA A 17 -6.46 -16.32 -3.34
C ALA A 17 -7.94 -16.45 -3.75
N ARG A 18 -8.34 -15.66 -4.74
CA ARG A 18 -9.71 -15.63 -5.25
C ARG A 18 -9.87 -16.53 -6.46
N ARG A 19 -10.92 -17.34 -6.46
CA ARG A 19 -11.41 -17.98 -7.67
C ARG A 19 -12.43 -17.09 -8.37
N LEU A 20 -12.61 -17.30 -9.67
CA LEU A 20 -13.57 -16.57 -10.48
C LEU A 20 -14.65 -17.52 -10.97
N GLU A 21 -15.91 -17.23 -10.66
CA GLU A 21 -17.07 -18.02 -11.10
C GLU A 21 -17.97 -17.19 -12.02
N LEU A 22 -18.48 -17.82 -13.08
CA LEU A 22 -19.60 -17.34 -13.87
C LEU A 22 -20.90 -17.85 -13.26
N VAL A 23 -21.85 -16.95 -13.03
CA VAL A 23 -23.18 -17.25 -12.52
C VAL A 23 -24.21 -16.92 -13.59
N ASP A 24 -25.01 -17.91 -13.96
CA ASP A 24 -26.23 -17.69 -14.74
C ASP A 24 -27.34 -17.20 -13.78
N LEU A 25 -27.81 -15.98 -13.99
CA LEU A 25 -28.72 -15.31 -13.05
C LEU A 25 -30.16 -15.83 -13.12
N HIS A 26 -30.50 -16.60 -14.16
CA HIS A 26 -31.84 -17.21 -14.28
C HIS A 26 -31.90 -18.59 -13.62
N SER A 27 -30.92 -19.44 -13.92
CA SER A 27 -30.86 -20.82 -13.42
C SER A 27 -30.13 -20.96 -12.08
N GLY A 28 -29.33 -19.96 -11.69
CA GLY A 28 -28.42 -20.03 -10.55
C GLY A 28 -27.21 -20.93 -10.77
N ARG A 29 -27.04 -21.50 -11.97
CA ARG A 29 -25.91 -22.38 -12.30
C ARG A 29 -24.60 -21.60 -12.21
N ARG A 30 -23.60 -22.22 -11.56
CA ARG A 30 -22.26 -21.66 -11.39
C ARG A 30 -21.24 -22.49 -12.17
N THR A 31 -20.32 -21.79 -12.81
CA THR A 31 -19.21 -22.39 -13.57
C THR A 31 -17.91 -21.73 -13.14
N GLU A 32 -16.93 -22.52 -12.72
CA GLU A 32 -15.59 -21.99 -12.44
C GLU A 32 -14.91 -21.55 -13.74
N LEU A 33 -14.40 -20.32 -13.74
CA LEU A 33 -13.66 -19.74 -14.86
C LEU A 33 -12.15 -19.75 -14.62
N LEU A 34 -11.75 -19.42 -13.40
CA LEU A 34 -10.37 -19.50 -12.93
C LEU A 34 -10.35 -20.14 -11.54
N PRO A 35 -9.44 -21.09 -11.28
CA PRO A 35 -9.29 -21.68 -9.96
C PRO A 35 -8.80 -20.64 -8.95
N GLY A 36 -8.87 -20.99 -7.66
CA GLY A 36 -8.26 -20.17 -6.60
C GLY A 36 -6.73 -20.27 -6.58
N GLY A 37 -6.09 -19.43 -5.76
CA GLY A 37 -4.63 -19.39 -5.60
C GLY A 37 -3.92 -18.29 -6.40
N ALA A 38 -4.70 -17.39 -7.00
CA ALA A 38 -4.27 -16.18 -7.67
C ALA A 38 -5.07 -14.99 -7.13
N ASP A 39 -4.54 -13.78 -7.28
CA ASP A 39 -5.35 -12.59 -7.11
C ASP A 39 -6.15 -12.28 -8.37
N VAL A 40 -7.41 -11.88 -8.17
CA VAL A 40 -8.31 -11.44 -9.23
C VAL A 40 -8.79 -10.04 -8.85
N ALA A 41 -8.07 -9.04 -9.33
CA ALA A 41 -8.28 -7.64 -9.02
C ALA A 41 -9.52 -7.07 -9.73
N ASP A 42 -9.84 -7.53 -10.94
CA ASP A 42 -11.09 -7.21 -11.64
C ASP A 42 -11.45 -8.25 -12.72
N ALA A 43 -12.73 -8.32 -13.09
CA ALA A 43 -13.22 -9.13 -14.20
C ALA A 43 -14.44 -8.46 -14.85
N ARG A 44 -14.35 -8.14 -16.15
CA ARG A 44 -15.39 -7.40 -16.88
C ARG A 44 -15.74 -8.06 -18.20
N PHE A 45 -17.04 -8.11 -18.51
CA PHE A 45 -17.50 -8.60 -19.81
C PHE A 45 -17.14 -7.61 -20.91
N GLY A 46 -16.71 -8.12 -22.06
CA GLY A 46 -16.73 -7.36 -23.30
C GLY A 46 -18.18 -7.13 -23.78
N VAL A 47 -18.35 -6.22 -24.74
CA VAL A 47 -19.67 -5.76 -25.22
C VAL A 47 -20.57 -6.91 -25.70
N THR A 48 -20.01 -7.92 -26.35
CA THR A 48 -20.79 -9.08 -26.84
C THR A 48 -21.18 -10.06 -25.74
N GLY A 49 -20.61 -9.94 -24.54
CA GLY A 49 -20.76 -10.91 -23.46
C GLY A 49 -20.15 -12.29 -23.75
N ARG A 50 -19.40 -12.44 -24.85
CA ARG A 50 -18.66 -13.69 -25.17
C ARG A 50 -17.24 -13.67 -24.60
N GLN A 51 -16.62 -12.50 -24.53
CA GLN A 51 -15.32 -12.30 -23.88
C GLN A 51 -15.50 -11.79 -22.47
N LEU A 52 -14.61 -12.24 -21.59
CA LEU A 52 -14.39 -11.70 -20.27
C LEU A 52 -12.92 -11.28 -20.17
N TYR A 53 -12.67 -10.04 -19.79
CA TYR A 53 -11.34 -9.52 -19.52
C TYR A 53 -11.07 -9.61 -18.02
N VAL A 54 -10.01 -10.30 -17.64
CA VAL A 54 -9.70 -10.61 -16.24
C VAL A 54 -8.32 -10.06 -15.90
N HIS A 55 -8.28 -9.16 -14.92
CA HIS A 55 -7.05 -8.62 -14.34
C HIS A 55 -6.62 -9.51 -13.19
N THR A 56 -5.53 -10.24 -13.38
CA THR A 56 -5.09 -11.32 -12.48
C THR A 56 -3.64 -11.72 -12.71
N ASP A 57 -2.98 -12.24 -11.67
CA ASP A 57 -1.68 -12.91 -11.72
C ASP A 57 -1.80 -14.43 -11.93
N ALA A 58 -2.99 -14.96 -12.24
CA ALA A 58 -3.20 -16.39 -12.38
C ALA A 58 -2.21 -17.05 -13.36
N GLY A 59 -1.45 -18.02 -12.84
CA GLY A 59 -0.41 -18.76 -13.58
C GLY A 59 0.84 -17.95 -13.91
N ARG A 60 1.04 -16.78 -13.28
CA ARG A 60 2.09 -15.82 -13.62
C ARG A 60 2.74 -15.23 -12.36
N GLU A 61 3.90 -14.60 -12.54
CA GLU A 61 4.60 -13.89 -11.46
C GLU A 61 4.01 -12.51 -11.19
N ARG A 62 3.49 -11.85 -12.23
CA ARG A 62 2.95 -10.49 -12.15
C ARG A 62 1.53 -10.43 -12.70
N PRO A 63 0.67 -9.56 -12.13
CA PRO A 63 -0.68 -9.36 -12.64
C PRO A 63 -0.65 -8.77 -14.05
N GLY A 64 -1.53 -9.30 -14.90
CA GLY A 64 -1.75 -8.80 -16.26
C GLY A 64 -3.20 -8.97 -16.67
N LEU A 65 -3.51 -8.67 -17.93
CA LEU A 65 -4.85 -8.82 -18.49
C LEU A 65 -4.96 -10.13 -19.27
N LEU A 66 -5.89 -10.97 -18.86
CA LEU A 66 -6.30 -12.18 -19.58
C LEU A 66 -7.61 -11.93 -20.35
N ALA A 67 -7.73 -12.53 -21.52
CA ALA A 67 -8.98 -12.69 -22.23
C ALA A 67 -9.48 -14.13 -22.05
N VAL A 68 -10.69 -14.27 -21.50
CA VAL A 68 -11.39 -15.54 -21.32
C VAL A 68 -12.57 -15.59 -22.29
N THR A 69 -12.53 -16.52 -23.23
CA THR A 69 -13.62 -16.75 -24.18
C THR A 69 -14.63 -17.71 -23.60
N LEU A 70 -15.90 -17.31 -23.56
CA LEU A 70 -17.01 -18.13 -23.08
C LEU A 70 -17.64 -18.93 -24.23
N GLY A 71 -17.75 -20.24 -24.05
CA GLY A 71 -18.44 -21.16 -24.95
C GLY A 71 -19.97 -21.01 -24.90
N GLY A 72 -20.66 -21.59 -25.88
CA GLY A 72 -22.13 -21.49 -26.02
C GLY A 72 -22.92 -22.03 -24.82
N SER A 73 -22.34 -22.95 -24.06
CA SER A 73 -22.92 -23.50 -22.82
C SER A 73 -22.55 -22.71 -21.55
N GLY A 74 -21.82 -21.60 -21.67
CA GLY A 74 -21.33 -20.79 -20.54
C GLY A 74 -20.05 -21.32 -19.87
N GLY A 75 -19.39 -22.32 -20.43
CA GLY A 75 -18.06 -22.78 -19.99
C GLY A 75 -16.92 -21.96 -20.57
N VAL A 76 -15.71 -22.12 -20.02
CA VAL A 76 -14.48 -21.56 -20.62
C VAL A 76 -14.15 -22.30 -21.90
N SER A 77 -13.98 -21.57 -23.00
CA SER A 77 -13.51 -22.10 -24.28
C SER A 77 -12.00 -21.94 -24.42
N THR A 78 -11.48 -20.73 -24.17
CA THR A 78 -10.04 -20.41 -24.23
C THR A 78 -9.69 -19.34 -23.20
N VAL A 79 -8.45 -19.35 -22.73
CA VAL A 79 -7.86 -18.32 -21.87
C VAL A 79 -6.49 -17.98 -22.45
N TYR A 80 -6.20 -16.71 -22.67
CA TYR A 80 -4.89 -16.25 -23.14
C TYR A 80 -4.56 -14.86 -22.60
N PRO A 81 -3.28 -14.55 -22.34
CA PRO A 81 -2.87 -13.20 -22.00
C PRO A 81 -3.06 -12.26 -23.20
N ILE A 82 -3.62 -11.08 -22.94
CA ILE A 82 -3.77 -10.02 -23.95
C ILE A 82 -2.88 -8.81 -23.64
N ALA A 83 -2.46 -8.65 -22.38
CA ALA A 83 -1.42 -7.70 -22.01
C ALA A 83 -0.69 -8.16 -20.74
N GLU A 84 0.64 -8.08 -20.78
CA GLU A 84 1.53 -8.35 -19.66
C GLU A 84 2.88 -7.66 -19.89
N ARG A 85 3.56 -7.34 -18.79
CA ARG A 85 4.93 -6.86 -18.79
C ARG A 85 5.78 -7.77 -17.89
N PRO A 86 7.05 -8.03 -18.25
CA PRO A 86 7.91 -8.93 -17.48
C PRO A 86 8.28 -8.38 -16.09
N ASP A 87 8.42 -7.05 -15.99
CA ASP A 87 8.99 -6.38 -14.83
C ASP A 87 8.00 -5.47 -14.09
N ASP A 88 6.79 -5.28 -14.64
CA ASP A 88 5.80 -4.33 -14.12
C ASP A 88 4.48 -5.02 -13.80
N ASP A 89 3.84 -4.59 -12.72
CA ASP A 89 2.52 -5.08 -12.32
C ASP A 89 1.41 -4.27 -13.01
N LEU A 90 0.40 -4.91 -13.56
CA LEU A 90 -0.82 -4.21 -13.96
C LEU A 90 -1.61 -3.81 -12.70
N ASP A 91 -1.87 -2.51 -12.50
CA ASP A 91 -2.61 -1.98 -11.35
C ASP A 91 -4.09 -1.76 -11.65
N LEU A 92 -4.41 -1.15 -12.81
CA LEU A 92 -5.78 -0.75 -13.16
C LEU A 92 -6.10 -1.11 -14.61
N VAL A 93 -7.37 -1.45 -14.83
CA VAL A 93 -7.94 -1.69 -16.16
C VAL A 93 -9.24 -0.92 -16.29
N ALA A 94 -9.31 -0.05 -17.29
CA ALA A 94 -10.56 0.54 -17.76
C ALA A 94 -10.91 -0.03 -19.12
N LEU A 95 -12.17 -0.42 -19.34
CA LEU A 95 -12.66 -0.81 -20.65
C LEU A 95 -13.46 0.36 -21.25
N ASP A 96 -13.22 0.65 -22.52
CA ASP A 96 -14.00 1.63 -23.26
C ASP A 96 -15.45 1.12 -23.46
N PRO A 97 -16.48 1.99 -23.32
CA PRO A 97 -17.88 1.63 -23.55
C PRO A 97 -18.17 0.96 -24.89
N ALA A 98 -17.45 1.30 -25.96
CA ALA A 98 -17.63 0.65 -27.27
C ALA A 98 -16.98 -0.75 -27.33
N GLY A 99 -16.21 -1.14 -26.32
CA GLY A 99 -15.54 -2.42 -26.22
C GLY A 99 -14.41 -2.60 -27.21
N VAL A 100 -13.86 -1.49 -27.72
CA VAL A 100 -12.78 -1.53 -28.72
C VAL A 100 -11.42 -1.32 -28.09
N ARG A 101 -11.35 -0.64 -26.95
CA ARG A 101 -10.11 -0.33 -26.24
C ARG A 101 -10.15 -0.71 -24.77
N ALA A 102 -8.98 -0.90 -24.19
CA ALA A 102 -8.76 -0.83 -22.76
C ALA A 102 -7.67 0.21 -22.45
N ALA A 103 -7.75 0.87 -21.30
CA ALA A 103 -6.63 1.60 -20.73
C ALA A 103 -6.04 0.74 -19.62
N LEU A 104 -4.74 0.53 -19.70
CA LEU A 104 -3.94 -0.27 -18.78
C LEU A 104 -3.04 0.67 -18.00
N THR A 105 -3.11 0.62 -16.67
CA THR A 105 -2.20 1.37 -15.81
C THR A 105 -1.20 0.40 -15.21
N TRP A 106 0.06 0.54 -15.62
CA TRP A 106 1.18 -0.25 -15.15
C TRP A 106 1.86 0.42 -13.97
N ASN A 107 2.25 -0.40 -13.00
CA ASN A 107 3.10 -0.03 -11.88
C ASN A 107 4.57 -0.28 -12.25
N VAL A 108 5.31 0.81 -12.46
CA VAL A 108 6.72 0.79 -12.83
C VAL A 108 7.52 1.31 -11.63
N ASP A 109 8.02 0.38 -10.82
CA ASP A 109 8.75 0.66 -9.58
C ASP A 109 8.04 1.68 -8.66
N GLY A 110 6.71 1.62 -8.59
CA GLY A 110 5.88 2.51 -7.77
C GLY A 110 5.32 3.73 -8.51
N ARG A 111 5.78 4.04 -9.73
CA ARG A 111 5.16 5.06 -10.61
C ARG A 111 4.12 4.43 -11.53
N SER A 112 3.31 5.25 -12.19
CA SER A 112 2.27 4.79 -13.11
C SER A 112 2.59 5.15 -14.56
N GLU A 113 2.49 4.16 -15.44
CA GLU A 113 2.42 4.37 -16.89
C GLU A 113 1.03 3.96 -17.39
N VAL A 114 0.43 4.76 -18.28
CA VAL A 114 -0.88 4.43 -18.86
C VAL A 114 -0.73 4.13 -20.34
N GLU A 115 -1.14 2.94 -20.76
CA GLU A 115 -1.18 2.52 -22.16
C GLU A 115 -2.60 2.25 -22.62
N LEU A 116 -2.86 2.39 -23.91
CA LEU A 116 -4.10 1.92 -24.52
C LEU A 116 -3.85 0.58 -25.22
N LEU A 117 -4.81 -0.32 -25.13
CA LEU A 117 -4.82 -1.61 -25.80
C LEU A 117 -6.01 -1.65 -26.76
N ASP A 118 -5.77 -1.87 -28.04
CA ASP A 118 -6.84 -2.21 -28.98
C ASP A 118 -7.27 -3.68 -28.75
N LEU A 119 -8.49 -3.87 -28.26
CA LEU A 119 -9.00 -5.18 -27.86
C LEU A 119 -9.33 -6.11 -29.04
N ARG A 120 -9.33 -5.59 -30.27
CA ARG A 120 -9.62 -6.37 -31.49
C ARG A 120 -8.36 -6.98 -32.07
N SER A 121 -7.30 -6.20 -32.11
CA SER A 121 -5.99 -6.58 -32.66
C SER A 121 -5.03 -7.11 -31.60
N GLY A 122 -5.24 -6.75 -30.33
CA GLY A 122 -4.29 -7.02 -29.24
C GLY A 122 -3.05 -6.13 -29.27
N MET A 123 -3.03 -5.08 -30.10
CA MET A 123 -1.90 -4.17 -30.20
C MET A 123 -1.99 -3.06 -29.15
N LEU A 124 -0.85 -2.75 -28.53
CA LEU A 124 -0.70 -1.60 -27.64
C LEU A 124 -0.52 -0.33 -28.46
N GLU A 125 -1.22 0.74 -28.08
CA GLU A 125 -0.97 2.10 -28.53
C GLU A 125 0.04 2.79 -27.58
N PRO A 126 0.69 3.90 -28.00
CA PRO A 126 1.68 4.59 -27.17
C PRO A 126 1.15 5.06 -25.81
N VAL A 127 2.08 5.20 -24.86
CA VAL A 127 1.81 5.70 -23.50
C VAL A 127 1.12 7.07 -23.54
N VAL A 128 0.04 7.19 -22.79
CA VAL A 128 -0.72 8.42 -22.58
C VAL A 128 -0.01 9.25 -21.51
N PRO A 129 0.43 10.49 -21.81
CA PRO A 129 1.06 11.35 -20.81
C PRO A 129 0.05 11.72 -19.72
N VAL A 130 0.30 11.28 -18.49
CA VAL A 130 -0.51 11.64 -17.33
C VAL A 130 0.30 12.57 -16.41
N PRO A 131 -0.26 13.69 -15.92
CA PRO A 131 0.40 14.50 -14.90
C PRO A 131 0.57 13.75 -13.58
N GLY A 132 1.66 13.99 -12.84
CA GLY A 132 1.93 13.30 -11.58
C GLY A 132 2.50 11.90 -11.79
N ASP A 133 2.84 11.25 -10.67
CA ASP A 133 3.63 10.02 -10.68
C ASP A 133 2.78 8.77 -10.47
N VAL A 134 1.60 8.91 -9.86
CA VAL A 134 0.74 7.79 -9.50
C VAL A 134 -0.67 8.04 -10.00
N VAL A 135 -1.24 7.04 -10.66
CA VAL A 135 -2.62 7.01 -11.12
C VAL A 135 -3.42 6.11 -10.19
N THR A 136 -4.44 6.69 -9.56
CA THR A 136 -5.29 6.00 -8.57
C THR A 136 -6.66 5.62 -9.12
N GLY A 137 -6.98 6.04 -10.36
CA GLY A 137 -8.20 5.64 -11.02
C GLY A 137 -8.20 6.02 -12.50
N THR A 138 -8.75 5.13 -13.33
CA THR A 138 -8.92 5.36 -14.77
C THR A 138 -10.32 4.95 -15.21
N ALA A 139 -10.91 5.75 -16.09
CA ALA A 139 -12.18 5.44 -16.75
C ALA A 139 -12.24 6.11 -18.11
N PHE A 140 -12.94 5.52 -19.07
CA PHE A 140 -13.29 6.21 -20.31
C PHE A 140 -14.52 7.10 -20.10
N THR A 141 -14.61 8.19 -20.86
CA THR A 141 -15.88 8.91 -21.03
C THR A 141 -16.89 8.03 -21.77
N LEU A 142 -18.18 8.30 -21.60
CA LEU A 142 -19.25 7.50 -22.20
C LEU A 142 -19.20 7.46 -23.73
N ASP A 143 -18.67 8.50 -24.36
CA ASP A 143 -18.47 8.60 -25.80
C ASP A 143 -17.16 7.97 -26.30
N GLY A 144 -16.30 7.46 -25.39
CA GLY A 144 -15.03 6.82 -25.70
C GLY A 144 -13.91 7.76 -26.18
N ASN A 145 -14.16 9.08 -26.24
CA ASN A 145 -13.23 10.05 -26.83
C ASN A 145 -12.16 10.57 -25.85
N ALA A 146 -12.30 10.30 -24.55
CA ALA A 146 -11.36 10.74 -23.54
C ALA A 146 -11.21 9.73 -22.38
N LEU A 147 -10.08 9.82 -21.69
CA LEU A 147 -9.88 9.20 -20.39
C LEU A 147 -10.10 10.20 -19.27
N LEU A 148 -10.78 9.76 -18.22
CA LEU A 148 -10.80 10.38 -16.90
C LEU A 148 -9.73 9.68 -16.05
N VAL A 149 -8.81 10.45 -15.51
CA VAL A 149 -7.66 9.94 -14.76
C VAL A 149 -7.59 10.65 -13.42
N ALA A 150 -7.73 9.88 -12.34
CA ALA A 150 -7.40 10.33 -11.00
C ALA A 150 -5.90 10.11 -10.78
N ASN A 151 -5.17 11.19 -10.48
CA ASN A 151 -3.72 11.18 -10.42
C ASN A 151 -3.20 12.07 -9.29
N GLU A 152 -2.02 11.73 -8.81
CA GLU A 152 -1.32 12.46 -7.77
C GLU A 152 0.20 12.24 -7.86
N GLY A 153 0.93 12.95 -7.03
CA GLY A 153 2.36 12.83 -6.87
C GLY A 153 2.84 13.68 -5.69
N PRO A 154 4.13 13.62 -5.36
CA PRO A 154 4.68 14.29 -4.18
C PRO A 154 4.50 15.81 -4.22
N THR A 155 4.63 16.39 -5.42
CA THR A 155 4.37 17.81 -5.68
C THR A 155 3.02 18.07 -6.39
N VAL A 156 2.27 17.01 -6.67
CA VAL A 156 0.98 17.07 -7.38
C VAL A 156 -0.13 16.55 -6.47
N SER A 157 -0.85 17.46 -5.82
CA SER A 157 -1.98 17.06 -4.99
C SER A 157 -3.06 16.31 -5.80
N PRO A 158 -3.80 15.38 -5.15
CA PRO A 158 -4.80 14.55 -5.80
C PRO A 158 -5.79 15.37 -6.63
N ARG A 159 -6.00 14.92 -7.86
CA ARG A 159 -6.85 15.60 -8.83
C ARG A 159 -7.48 14.63 -9.81
N LEU A 160 -8.51 15.12 -10.49
CA LEU A 160 -9.14 14.43 -11.61
C LEU A 160 -8.83 15.20 -12.91
N SER A 161 -8.28 14.50 -13.89
CA SER A 161 -7.90 15.05 -15.19
C SER A 161 -8.67 14.36 -16.32
N ARG A 162 -9.02 15.11 -17.37
CA ARG A 162 -9.55 14.58 -18.63
C ARG A 162 -8.46 14.62 -19.68
N ILE A 163 -8.17 13.49 -20.31
CA ILE A 163 -7.17 13.36 -21.38
C ILE A 163 -7.89 13.00 -22.67
N GLY A 164 -7.86 13.90 -23.66
CA GLY A 164 -8.47 13.66 -24.98
C GLY A 164 -7.67 12.65 -25.81
N LEU A 165 -8.33 11.65 -26.38
CA LEU A 165 -7.69 10.59 -27.18
C LEU A 165 -7.59 10.93 -28.68
N ASP A 166 -8.37 11.89 -29.14
CA ASP A 166 -8.37 12.45 -30.50
C ASP A 166 -7.30 13.53 -30.71
N ILE A 167 -6.96 14.26 -29.64
CA ILE A 167 -6.05 15.41 -29.65
C ILE A 167 -4.72 15.13 -28.92
N HIS A 168 -4.01 14.06 -29.30
CA HIS A 168 -2.66 13.76 -28.80
C HIS A 168 -2.47 13.86 -27.27
N GLY A 169 -3.48 13.52 -26.47
CA GLY A 169 -3.34 13.47 -25.02
C GLY A 169 -3.34 14.83 -24.31
N VAL A 170 -3.99 15.87 -24.85
CA VAL A 170 -4.17 17.12 -24.09
C VAL A 170 -4.90 16.84 -22.77
N SER A 171 -4.19 17.08 -21.66
CA SER A 171 -4.72 16.93 -20.30
C SER A 171 -5.37 18.22 -19.81
N THR A 172 -6.64 18.13 -19.44
CA THR A 172 -7.42 19.21 -18.84
C THR A 172 -7.87 18.80 -17.45
N PRO A 173 -7.40 19.45 -16.37
CA PRO A 173 -7.85 19.12 -15.02
C PRO A 173 -9.31 19.55 -14.80
N LEU A 174 -10.14 18.61 -14.35
CA LEU A 174 -11.56 18.79 -14.07
C LEU A 174 -11.82 19.20 -12.62
N LEU A 175 -11.07 18.61 -11.68
CA LEU A 175 -11.11 18.95 -10.27
C LEU A 175 -9.70 19.23 -9.78
N ARG A 176 -9.51 20.37 -9.14
CA ARG A 176 -8.26 20.78 -8.48
C ARG A 176 -8.57 21.07 -7.01
N PRO A 177 -7.65 20.78 -6.09
CA PRO A 177 -7.80 21.25 -4.72
C PRO A 177 -7.90 22.79 -4.71
N ALA A 178 -8.72 23.32 -3.81
CA ALA A 178 -9.00 24.76 -3.69
C ALA A 178 -7.72 25.59 -3.41
N LYS A 179 -6.71 24.95 -2.80
CA LYS A 179 -5.38 25.51 -2.61
C LYS A 179 -4.38 24.65 -3.38
N GLN A 180 -3.80 25.20 -4.43
CA GLN A 180 -2.62 24.58 -5.03
C GLN A 180 -1.49 24.64 -4.01
N VAL A 181 -0.84 23.51 -3.81
CA VAL A 181 0.27 23.43 -2.87
C VAL A 181 1.55 23.88 -3.58
N GLY A 182 2.39 24.62 -2.85
CA GLY A 182 3.43 25.46 -3.42
C GLY A 182 4.58 24.68 -4.07
N SER A 183 5.40 25.38 -4.86
CA SER A 183 6.63 24.90 -5.50
C SER A 183 7.75 24.47 -4.53
N SER A 184 7.47 24.40 -3.24
CA SER A 184 8.42 24.06 -2.17
C SER A 184 8.34 22.59 -1.75
N PHE A 185 7.44 21.80 -2.33
CA PHE A 185 7.34 20.37 -2.04
C PHE A 185 8.47 19.59 -2.69
N VAL A 186 8.87 18.53 -1.98
CA VAL A 186 10.04 17.72 -2.32
C VAL A 186 9.60 16.51 -3.13
N GLU A 187 10.29 16.28 -4.24
CA GLU A 187 10.25 15.03 -4.99
C GLU A 187 11.24 14.01 -4.38
N PRO A 188 10.84 12.74 -4.21
CA PRO A 188 11.71 11.71 -3.69
C PRO A 188 12.62 11.11 -4.77
N THR A 189 13.70 10.49 -4.32
CA THR A 189 14.53 9.60 -5.15
C THR A 189 14.28 8.15 -4.78
N LEU A 190 14.16 7.27 -5.77
CA LEU A 190 14.11 5.82 -5.53
C LEU A 190 15.52 5.32 -5.24
N HIS A 191 15.70 4.61 -4.13
CA HIS A 191 16.94 3.97 -3.78
C HIS A 191 16.76 2.46 -3.71
N GLU A 192 17.75 1.73 -4.20
CA GLU A 192 17.82 0.28 -4.10
C GLU A 192 18.89 -0.14 -3.10
N PHE A 193 18.58 -1.17 -2.34
CA PHE A 193 19.47 -1.74 -1.34
C PHE A 193 19.22 -3.25 -1.21
N ARG A 194 19.89 -3.89 -0.26
CA ARG A 194 19.75 -5.33 -0.02
C ARG A 194 19.37 -5.61 1.42
N GLY A 195 18.45 -6.56 1.61
CA GLY A 195 18.24 -7.22 2.88
C GLY A 195 19.44 -8.08 3.26
N GLU A 196 19.46 -8.57 4.50
CA GLU A 196 20.57 -9.36 5.06
C GLU A 196 20.85 -10.65 4.28
N ASP A 197 19.81 -11.24 3.70
CA ASP A 197 19.85 -12.43 2.86
C ASP A 197 20.15 -12.12 1.38
N GLY A 198 20.43 -10.86 1.06
CA GLY A 198 20.74 -10.39 -0.29
C GLY A 198 19.53 -10.06 -1.16
N LEU A 199 18.30 -10.21 -0.66
CA LEU A 199 17.08 -9.82 -1.37
C LEU A 199 17.17 -8.34 -1.77
N ARG A 200 16.89 -8.03 -3.04
CA ARG A 200 16.85 -6.63 -3.52
C ARG A 200 15.60 -5.96 -2.98
N LEU A 201 15.79 -4.83 -2.30
CA LEU A 201 14.76 -3.98 -1.73
C LEU A 201 14.86 -2.59 -2.35
N SER A 202 13.80 -1.79 -2.20
CA SER A 202 13.80 -0.40 -2.64
C SER A 202 13.07 0.49 -1.64
N GLY A 203 13.31 1.80 -1.71
CA GLY A 203 12.56 2.77 -0.91
C GLY A 203 12.66 4.18 -1.48
N TRP A 204 11.65 4.99 -1.17
CA TRP A 204 11.60 6.39 -1.55
C TRP A 204 12.27 7.25 -0.49
N LEU A 205 13.31 7.99 -0.88
CA LEU A 205 13.97 8.95 -0.01
C LEU A 205 13.51 10.37 -0.34
N PHE A 206 12.86 11.01 0.64
CA PHE A 206 12.56 12.42 0.62
C PHE A 206 13.60 13.16 1.46
N ARG A 207 14.26 14.16 0.88
CA ARG A 207 15.29 14.95 1.57
C ARG A 207 14.86 16.41 1.70
N PRO A 208 15.05 17.06 2.86
CA PRO A 208 14.80 18.49 2.99
C PRO A 208 15.55 19.30 1.92
N GLY A 209 14.92 20.35 1.40
CA GLY A 209 15.51 21.19 0.35
C GLY A 209 16.83 21.80 0.80
N GLY A 210 17.89 21.66 0.00
CA GLY A 210 19.22 22.20 0.30
C GLY A 210 20.03 21.40 1.32
N ALA A 211 19.55 20.26 1.79
CA ALA A 211 20.28 19.38 2.69
C ALA A 211 21.60 18.88 2.08
N LEU A 212 22.71 19.05 2.82
CA LEU A 212 24.02 18.51 2.48
C LEU A 212 24.41 17.46 3.52
N GLY A 213 24.88 16.29 3.06
CA GLY A 213 25.34 15.20 3.93
C GLY A 213 24.22 14.45 4.68
N PRO A 214 24.58 13.66 5.71
CA PRO A 214 23.65 12.86 6.50
C PRO A 214 22.61 13.69 7.24
N GLN A 215 21.34 13.27 7.21
CA GLN A 215 20.23 13.98 7.84
C GLN A 215 19.61 13.17 9.01
N PRO A 216 18.99 13.84 10.00
CA PRO A 216 17.97 13.19 10.82
C PRO A 216 16.93 12.54 9.91
N THR A 217 16.62 11.28 10.14
CA THR A 217 15.76 10.53 9.21
C THR A 217 14.67 9.78 9.96
N LEU A 218 13.44 9.92 9.50
CA LEU A 218 12.31 9.09 9.90
C LEU A 218 12.16 7.96 8.88
N ILE A 219 12.28 6.71 9.33
CA ILE A 219 11.88 5.54 8.55
C ILE A 219 10.35 5.45 8.61
N TRP A 220 9.68 5.45 7.46
CA TRP A 220 8.23 5.30 7.37
C TRP A 220 7.84 3.96 6.76
N LEU A 221 7.05 3.16 7.48
CA LEU A 221 6.64 1.83 7.09
C LEU A 221 5.16 1.84 6.71
N HIS A 222 4.84 1.40 5.49
CA HIS A 222 3.47 1.39 4.98
C HIS A 222 2.61 0.28 5.60
N GLY A 223 1.28 0.44 5.52
CA GLY A 223 0.31 -0.51 6.06
C GLY A 223 -0.15 -1.57 5.07
N GLY A 224 -0.65 -2.71 5.58
CA GLY A 224 -0.90 -3.94 4.81
C GLY A 224 0.41 -4.51 4.27
N PRO A 225 0.81 -5.77 4.56
CA PRO A 225 2.08 -6.24 4.01
C PRO A 225 2.11 -6.09 2.49
N GLU A 226 0.97 -6.38 1.83
CA GLU A 226 0.80 -6.30 0.37
C GLU A 226 0.58 -4.89 -0.21
N ALA A 227 0.57 -3.82 0.58
CA ALA A 227 0.58 -2.48 -0.02
C ALA A 227 1.98 -2.14 -0.55
N GLN A 228 2.10 -1.00 -1.20
CA GLN A 228 3.38 -0.49 -1.69
C GLN A 228 3.48 0.99 -1.33
N GLU A 229 4.62 1.40 -0.81
CA GLU A 229 5.00 2.80 -0.77
C GLU A 229 5.31 3.30 -2.18
N ARG A 230 4.61 4.36 -2.57
CA ARG A 230 4.66 4.98 -3.90
C ARG A 230 4.83 6.49 -3.73
N PRO A 231 5.40 7.20 -4.72
CA PRO A 231 5.58 8.65 -4.65
C PRO A 231 4.22 9.35 -4.85
N THR A 232 3.37 9.27 -3.84
CA THR A 232 2.03 9.88 -3.78
C THR A 232 2.08 11.18 -3.00
N PHE A 233 0.94 11.89 -2.92
CA PHE A 233 0.87 13.10 -2.12
C PHE A 233 0.73 12.76 -0.63
N GLN A 234 1.82 12.94 0.14
CA GLN A 234 1.87 12.65 1.58
C GLN A 234 2.06 13.93 2.43
N PRO A 235 0.98 14.50 3.01
CA PRO A 235 1.07 15.71 3.83
C PRO A 235 2.01 15.57 5.03
N LEU A 236 2.02 14.39 5.67
CA LEU A 236 2.90 14.13 6.81
C LEU A 236 4.37 14.23 6.39
N PHE A 237 4.75 13.63 5.26
CA PHE A 237 6.15 13.67 4.80
C PHE A 237 6.58 15.10 4.52
N GLN A 238 5.75 15.87 3.79
CA GLN A 238 6.07 17.27 3.50
C GLN A 238 6.19 18.12 4.77
N ALA A 239 5.38 17.83 5.80
CA ALA A 239 5.47 18.52 7.09
C ALA A 239 6.74 18.14 7.88
N VAL A 240 7.11 16.86 7.91
CA VAL A 240 8.38 16.39 8.53
C VAL A 240 9.60 16.97 7.82
N LEU A 241 9.57 17.01 6.48
CA LEU A 241 10.63 17.59 5.64
C LEU A 241 10.81 19.10 5.88
N ALA A 242 9.71 19.82 6.10
CA ALA A 242 9.74 21.26 6.38
C ALA A 242 10.48 21.59 7.69
N GLU A 243 10.50 20.65 8.64
CA GLU A 243 11.23 20.75 9.91
C GLU A 243 12.70 20.27 9.80
N GLY A 244 13.16 19.88 8.60
CA GLY A 244 14.54 19.47 8.36
C GLY A 244 14.83 18.00 8.66
N VAL A 245 13.79 17.15 8.76
CA VAL A 245 13.92 15.69 8.93
C VAL A 245 13.65 15.00 7.58
N ALA A 246 14.57 14.17 7.11
CA ALA A 246 14.37 13.33 5.94
C ALA A 246 13.38 12.21 6.22
N VAL A 247 12.68 11.73 5.19
CA VAL A 247 11.82 10.56 5.30
C VAL A 247 12.32 9.51 4.33
N PHE A 248 12.59 8.30 4.83
CA PHE A 248 12.84 7.14 3.97
C PHE A 248 11.70 6.15 4.15
N ALA A 249 11.03 5.84 3.06
CA ALA A 249 9.87 4.97 3.06
C ALA A 249 10.18 3.71 2.24
N PRO A 250 10.74 2.65 2.87
CA PRO A 250 11.10 1.42 2.19
C PRO A 250 9.89 0.54 1.88
N ASN A 251 9.95 -0.13 0.74
CA ASN A 251 9.18 -1.32 0.43
C ASN A 251 9.96 -2.54 0.93
N VAL A 252 9.64 -2.98 2.15
CA VAL A 252 10.19 -4.23 2.73
C VAL A 252 9.64 -5.44 1.98
N ARG A 253 10.24 -6.62 2.14
CA ARG A 253 9.68 -7.83 1.54
C ARG A 253 8.22 -8.02 2.01
N GLY A 254 7.35 -8.51 1.11
CA GLY A 254 5.91 -8.54 1.33
C GLY A 254 5.14 -7.43 0.60
N SER A 255 5.78 -6.29 0.27
CA SER A 255 5.13 -5.20 -0.47
C SER A 255 4.62 -5.65 -1.85
N GLY A 256 3.55 -5.01 -2.32
CA GLY A 256 3.05 -5.17 -3.69
C GLY A 256 3.93 -4.45 -4.73
N GLY A 257 3.64 -4.65 -6.02
CA GLY A 257 4.33 -3.98 -7.14
C GLY A 257 5.59 -4.70 -7.65
N TYR A 258 6.01 -5.78 -7.00
CA TYR A 258 7.24 -6.52 -7.31
C TYR A 258 6.97 -7.99 -7.66
N GLY A 259 5.74 -8.33 -8.04
CA GLY A 259 5.32 -9.69 -8.31
C GLY A 259 5.03 -10.52 -7.05
N ARG A 260 4.40 -11.67 -7.27
CA ARG A 260 3.87 -12.57 -6.24
C ARG A 260 4.95 -13.16 -5.35
N THR A 261 6.13 -13.46 -5.90
CA THR A 261 7.25 -14.00 -5.14
C THR A 261 7.71 -13.01 -4.08
N PHE A 262 7.75 -11.71 -4.41
CA PHE A 262 8.13 -10.67 -3.46
C PHE A 262 7.00 -10.37 -2.46
N SER A 263 5.75 -10.31 -2.91
CA SER A 263 4.61 -9.97 -2.03
C SER A 263 4.27 -11.06 -1.00
N THR A 264 4.70 -12.30 -1.22
CA THR A 264 4.56 -13.43 -0.28
C THR A 264 5.87 -13.77 0.44
N ALA A 265 6.91 -12.93 0.27
CA ALA A 265 8.23 -13.17 0.84
C ALA A 265 8.29 -12.94 2.37
N ASP A 266 7.23 -12.41 2.98
CA ASP A 266 7.10 -12.24 4.43
C ASP A 266 6.10 -13.20 5.09
N ASP A 267 5.52 -14.16 4.35
CA ASP A 267 4.51 -15.06 4.90
C ASP A 267 5.07 -16.00 5.98
N GLY A 268 4.29 -16.16 7.06
CA GLY A 268 4.60 -17.02 8.20
C GLY A 268 5.96 -16.70 8.84
N GLU A 269 6.81 -17.71 9.00
CA GLU A 269 8.15 -17.56 9.60
C GLU A 269 9.04 -16.55 8.86
N ARG A 270 8.80 -16.31 7.56
CA ARG A 270 9.60 -15.34 6.79
C ARG A 270 9.37 -13.90 7.23
N ARG A 271 8.34 -13.64 8.03
CA ARG A 271 8.03 -12.34 8.64
C ARG A 271 9.20 -11.79 9.46
N PHE A 272 10.00 -12.64 10.10
CA PHE A 272 11.21 -12.20 10.79
C PHE A 272 12.21 -11.53 9.85
N ALA A 273 12.30 -11.97 8.59
CA ALA A 273 13.17 -11.34 7.61
C ALA A 273 12.64 -9.96 7.17
N ALA A 274 11.32 -9.75 7.13
CA ALA A 274 10.73 -8.43 6.90
C ALA A 274 11.03 -7.46 8.05
N ILE A 275 11.08 -7.95 9.30
CA ILE A 275 11.55 -7.15 10.45
C ILE A 275 13.02 -6.75 10.24
N SER A 276 13.89 -7.71 9.85
CA SER A 276 15.29 -7.44 9.51
C SER A 276 15.47 -6.45 8.36
N ASP A 277 14.57 -6.42 7.36
CA ASP A 277 14.65 -5.47 6.25
C ASP A 277 14.60 -4.00 6.73
N VAL A 278 13.92 -3.72 7.85
CA VAL A 278 13.90 -2.40 8.47
C VAL A 278 15.30 -2.00 8.97
N ARG A 279 16.04 -2.92 9.59
CA ARG A 279 17.45 -2.69 9.96
C ARG A 279 18.30 -2.49 8.71
N SER A 280 18.14 -3.31 7.67
CA SER A 280 18.90 -3.17 6.42
C SER A 280 18.66 -1.83 5.73
N ALA A 281 17.44 -1.28 5.80
CA ALA A 281 17.13 0.06 5.32
C ALA A 281 17.92 1.15 6.07
N VAL A 282 17.97 1.06 7.40
CA VAL A 282 18.76 1.97 8.25
C VAL A 282 20.25 1.88 7.92
N GLU A 283 20.80 0.67 7.88
CA GLU A 283 22.22 0.43 7.59
C GLU A 283 22.62 0.96 6.21
N PHE A 284 21.77 0.76 5.20
CA PHE A 284 21.98 1.31 3.86
C PHE A 284 22.09 2.84 3.90
N LEU A 285 21.14 3.53 4.53
CA LEU A 285 21.14 4.99 4.59
C LEU A 285 22.38 5.54 5.30
N VAL A 286 22.78 4.91 6.40
CA VAL A 286 23.98 5.30 7.16
C VAL A 286 25.24 5.05 6.34
N ALA A 287 25.39 3.86 5.73
CA ALA A 287 26.55 3.51 4.92
C ALA A 287 26.69 4.41 3.68
N ALA A 288 25.57 4.83 3.09
CA ALA A 288 25.54 5.76 1.97
C ALA A 288 25.77 7.24 2.38
N GLY A 289 25.90 7.54 3.68
CA GLY A 289 26.04 8.91 4.17
C GLY A 289 24.78 9.76 3.98
N LEU A 290 23.61 9.13 3.92
CA LEU A 290 22.31 9.77 3.73
C LEU A 290 21.59 10.06 5.07
N ALA A 291 21.74 9.15 6.05
CA ALA A 291 21.17 9.31 7.39
C ALA A 291 22.25 9.43 8.46
N ASP A 292 22.00 10.28 9.45
CA ASP A 292 22.82 10.37 10.66
C ASP A 292 22.50 9.19 11.59
N PRO A 293 23.47 8.30 11.91
CA PRO A 293 23.23 7.10 12.72
C PRO A 293 22.76 7.40 14.15
N SER A 294 22.94 8.63 14.65
CA SER A 294 22.48 9.04 15.97
C SER A 294 21.08 9.66 15.99
N ARG A 295 20.46 9.88 14.82
CA ARG A 295 19.19 10.60 14.66
C ARG A 295 18.27 9.86 13.69
N ILE A 296 17.90 8.64 14.06
CA ILE A 296 16.99 7.79 13.27
C ILE A 296 15.73 7.51 14.08
N GLY A 297 14.58 7.85 13.52
CA GLY A 297 13.26 7.50 14.06
C GLY A 297 12.60 6.43 13.20
N VAL A 298 11.60 5.75 13.74
CA VAL A 298 10.76 4.82 12.98
C VAL A 298 9.29 5.10 13.23
N SER A 299 8.50 5.05 12.17
CA SER A 299 7.06 5.20 12.23
C SER A 299 6.40 4.36 11.16
N GLY A 300 5.15 4.02 11.38
CA GLY A 300 4.36 3.34 10.38
C GLY A 300 2.92 3.18 10.83
N ARG A 301 2.10 2.74 9.89
CA ARG A 301 0.67 2.56 10.12
C ARG A 301 0.20 1.15 9.84
N SER A 302 -0.73 0.62 10.64
CA SER A 302 -1.30 -0.71 10.47
C SER A 302 -0.20 -1.77 10.50
N TYR A 303 0.02 -2.55 9.43
CA TYR A 303 1.20 -3.41 9.33
C TYR A 303 2.53 -2.67 9.55
N GLY A 304 2.66 -1.43 9.09
CA GLY A 304 3.83 -0.60 9.37
C GLY A 304 3.93 -0.19 10.84
N GLY A 305 2.81 -0.09 11.55
CA GLY A 305 2.77 0.11 12.99
C GLY A 305 3.27 -1.14 13.73
N TYR A 306 2.83 -2.33 13.29
CA TYR A 306 3.40 -3.61 13.74
C TYR A 306 4.92 -3.67 13.50
N LEU A 307 5.39 -3.33 12.30
CA LEU A 307 6.83 -3.31 12.01
C LEU A 307 7.57 -2.24 12.82
N THR A 308 6.93 -1.12 13.16
CA THR A 308 7.49 -0.09 14.04
C THR A 308 7.71 -0.66 15.45
N LEU A 309 6.69 -1.28 16.03
CA LEU A 309 6.78 -1.94 17.34
C LEU A 309 7.83 -3.07 17.32
N ALA A 310 7.84 -3.89 16.27
CA ALA A 310 8.81 -4.97 16.10
C ALA A 310 10.24 -4.44 15.96
N ALA A 311 10.47 -3.41 15.14
CA ALA A 311 11.79 -2.81 14.96
C ALA A 311 12.32 -2.22 16.28
N LEU A 312 11.47 -1.53 17.04
CA LEU A 312 11.82 -0.97 18.35
C LEU A 312 12.14 -2.05 19.39
N ALA A 313 11.46 -3.20 19.34
CA ALA A 313 11.66 -4.29 20.29
C ALA A 313 12.85 -5.20 19.93
N TRP A 314 13.13 -5.43 18.64
CA TRP A 314 14.24 -6.29 18.20
C TRP A 314 15.56 -5.54 18.09
N PHE A 315 15.52 -4.27 17.66
CA PHE A 315 16.69 -3.42 17.42
C PHE A 315 16.60 -2.10 18.22
N PRO A 316 16.45 -2.17 19.55
CA PRO A 316 16.17 -1.00 20.39
C PRO A 316 17.25 0.09 20.35
N GLU A 317 18.46 -0.25 19.93
CA GLU A 317 19.60 0.67 19.80
C GLU A 317 19.59 1.50 18.50
N LEU A 318 18.82 1.09 17.48
CA LEU A 318 18.83 1.75 16.17
C LEU A 318 18.00 3.03 16.14
N PHE A 319 17.02 3.16 17.02
CA PHE A 319 16.01 4.21 16.94
C PHE A 319 16.01 5.09 18.19
N VAL A 320 15.93 6.39 17.99
CA VAL A 320 15.82 7.36 19.09
C VAL A 320 14.39 7.81 19.37
N VAL A 321 13.45 7.51 18.47
CA VAL A 321 12.01 7.79 18.62
C VAL A 321 11.16 6.85 17.78
N GLY A 322 9.97 6.50 18.30
CA GLY A 322 8.96 5.69 17.62
C GLY A 322 7.62 6.40 17.50
N VAL A 323 6.89 6.15 16.41
CA VAL A 323 5.47 6.49 16.27
C VAL A 323 4.69 5.32 15.66
N ASP A 324 3.94 4.61 16.49
CA ASP A 324 3.05 3.53 16.08
C ASP A 324 1.64 4.06 15.81
N VAL A 325 1.11 3.82 14.61
CA VAL A 325 -0.25 4.21 14.22
C VAL A 325 -1.08 2.96 13.93
N CYS A 326 -2.01 2.61 14.81
CA CYS A 326 -2.85 1.43 14.70
C CYS A 326 -2.10 0.11 14.41
N GLY A 327 -0.94 -0.11 15.05
CA GLY A 327 -0.15 -1.34 14.90
C GLY A 327 -0.74 -2.54 15.63
N ILE A 328 -0.54 -3.74 15.06
CA ILE A 328 -0.79 -5.01 15.76
C ILE A 328 0.34 -5.19 16.77
N SER A 329 0.01 -5.41 18.05
CA SER A 329 1.01 -5.61 19.10
C SER A 329 1.04 -7.05 19.61
N ASP A 330 -0.09 -7.75 19.55
CA ASP A 330 -0.20 -9.17 19.89
C ASP A 330 -1.16 -9.90 18.93
N PHE A 331 -0.66 -10.93 18.26
CA PHE A 331 -1.46 -11.65 17.27
C PHE A 331 -2.59 -12.45 17.91
N ALA A 332 -2.46 -12.92 19.15
CA ALA A 332 -3.52 -13.69 19.80
C ALA A 332 -4.72 -12.79 20.15
N THR A 333 -4.49 -11.62 20.74
CA THR A 333 -5.54 -10.62 21.00
C THR A 333 -6.10 -10.05 19.72
N PHE A 334 -5.25 -9.79 18.71
CA PHE A 334 -5.69 -9.38 17.39
C PHE A 334 -6.69 -10.36 16.78
N TYR A 335 -6.36 -11.66 16.71
CA TYR A 335 -7.27 -12.67 16.16
C TYR A 335 -8.55 -12.85 17.00
N ALA A 336 -8.48 -12.62 18.31
CA ALA A 336 -9.64 -12.71 19.20
C ALA A 336 -10.64 -11.55 19.00
N HIS A 337 -10.19 -10.39 18.52
CA HIS A 337 -10.97 -9.15 18.55
C HIS A 337 -11.15 -8.48 17.17
N THR A 338 -10.38 -8.85 16.15
CA THR A 338 -10.52 -8.32 14.80
C THR A 338 -11.75 -8.89 14.09
N GLU A 339 -12.18 -8.23 13.01
CA GLU A 339 -13.26 -8.70 12.16
C GLU A 339 -12.95 -10.07 11.52
N PRO A 340 -13.92 -11.00 11.41
CA PRO A 340 -13.69 -12.35 10.88
C PRO A 340 -13.07 -12.39 9.48
N TRP A 341 -13.42 -11.42 8.62
CA TRP A 341 -12.89 -11.34 7.27
C TRP A 341 -11.43 -10.85 7.24
N ILE A 342 -11.01 -10.07 8.24
CA ILE A 342 -9.62 -9.65 8.42
C ILE A 342 -8.81 -10.79 9.00
N ALA A 343 -9.32 -11.48 10.04
CA ALA A 343 -8.69 -12.69 10.57
C ALA A 343 -8.43 -13.73 9.46
N THR A 344 -9.41 -13.94 8.56
CA THR A 344 -9.25 -14.86 7.43
C THR A 344 -8.13 -14.42 6.47
N ALA A 345 -8.01 -13.12 6.19
CA ALA A 345 -6.96 -12.59 5.32
C ALA A 345 -5.58 -12.50 6.02
N ALA A 346 -5.56 -12.37 7.34
CA ALA A 346 -4.37 -12.36 8.16
C ALA A 346 -3.77 -13.77 8.29
N ALA A 347 -4.62 -14.81 8.41
CA ALA A 347 -4.18 -16.19 8.56
C ALA A 347 -3.29 -16.67 7.39
N THR A 348 -3.58 -16.22 6.17
CA THR A 348 -2.75 -16.58 5.00
C THR A 348 -1.37 -15.93 5.01
N LYS A 349 -1.16 -14.90 5.83
CA LYS A 349 0.05 -14.05 5.84
C LYS A 349 0.90 -14.25 7.09
N TYR A 350 0.25 -14.32 8.26
CA TYR A 350 0.93 -14.42 9.54
C TYR A 350 0.96 -15.85 10.08
N GLY A 351 -0.02 -16.68 9.71
CA GLY A 351 -0.21 -18.03 10.25
C GLY A 351 -1.59 -18.22 10.87
N ASP A 352 -2.03 -19.47 10.99
CA ASP A 352 -3.30 -19.85 11.60
C ASP A 352 -3.25 -19.65 13.13
N PRO A 353 -4.24 -19.00 13.75
CA PRO A 353 -4.24 -18.69 15.18
C PRO A 353 -4.20 -19.91 16.10
N HIS A 354 -4.52 -21.10 15.61
CA HIS A 354 -4.50 -22.33 16.40
C HIS A 354 -3.29 -23.21 16.07
N ALA A 355 -3.04 -23.45 14.78
CA ALA A 355 -1.93 -24.32 14.36
C ALA A 355 -0.56 -23.63 14.54
N ASP A 356 -0.49 -22.32 14.33
CA ASP A 356 0.75 -21.54 14.33
C ASP A 356 0.85 -20.62 15.56
N ALA A 357 0.10 -20.90 16.64
CA ALA A 357 0.03 -20.07 17.84
C ALA A 357 1.42 -19.73 18.44
N ALA A 358 2.37 -20.67 18.39
CA ALA A 358 3.73 -20.45 18.87
C ALA A 358 4.49 -19.43 18.01
N LEU A 359 4.39 -19.54 16.68
CA LEU A 359 4.98 -18.58 15.75
C LEU A 359 4.38 -17.18 15.94
N LEU A 360 3.05 -17.11 16.04
CA LEU A 360 2.33 -15.84 16.24
C LEU A 360 2.71 -15.17 17.56
N HIS A 361 2.90 -15.94 18.64
CA HIS A 361 3.46 -15.44 19.88
C HIS A 361 4.89 -14.90 19.66
N GLU A 362 5.77 -15.64 18.99
CA GLU A 362 7.13 -15.16 18.73
C GLU A 362 7.20 -13.90 17.84
N LEU A 363 6.23 -13.70 16.94
CA LEU A 363 6.11 -12.51 16.11
C LEU A 363 5.51 -11.31 16.84
N SER A 364 4.80 -11.52 17.95
CA SER A 364 4.09 -10.46 18.68
C SER A 364 5.06 -9.52 19.43
N PRO A 365 5.13 -8.22 19.06
CA PRO A 365 6.06 -7.29 19.71
C PRO A 365 5.77 -7.05 21.19
N LEU A 366 4.52 -7.21 21.62
CA LEU A 366 4.11 -7.00 23.01
C LEU A 366 4.92 -7.87 24.00
N HIS A 367 5.27 -9.10 23.62
CA HIS A 367 6.07 -9.99 24.47
C HIS A 367 7.56 -9.60 24.58
N ARG A 368 7.98 -8.57 23.84
CA ARG A 368 9.31 -7.96 23.91
C ARG A 368 9.21 -6.45 24.19
N VAL A 369 8.06 -5.97 24.66
CA VAL A 369 7.82 -4.53 24.92
C VAL A 369 8.79 -3.96 25.95
N ASP A 370 9.34 -4.80 26.84
CA ASP A 370 10.38 -4.46 27.82
C ASP A 370 11.71 -4.04 27.16
N ARG A 371 11.94 -4.42 25.91
CA ARG A 371 13.13 -4.02 25.15
C ARG A 371 13.00 -2.66 24.48
N ILE A 372 11.78 -2.16 24.27
CA ILE A 372 11.58 -0.83 23.66
C ILE A 372 12.19 0.23 24.58
N ALA A 373 13.24 0.90 24.09
CA ALA A 373 13.98 1.92 24.83
C ALA A 373 13.64 3.36 24.38
N ALA A 374 13.33 3.53 23.10
CA ALA A 374 12.99 4.83 22.53
C ALA A 374 11.63 5.34 23.06
N PRO A 375 11.46 6.66 23.22
CA PRO A 375 10.14 7.27 23.40
C PRO A 375 9.19 6.89 22.26
N LEU A 376 7.99 6.42 22.62
CA LEU A 376 6.97 5.97 21.68
C LEU A 376 5.71 6.82 21.80
N LEU A 377 5.21 7.32 20.67
CA LEU A 377 3.86 7.83 20.51
C LEU A 377 3.00 6.73 19.90
N VAL A 378 1.92 6.37 20.57
CA VAL A 378 0.89 5.45 20.04
C VAL A 378 -0.30 6.28 19.59
N VAL A 379 -0.73 6.10 18.35
CA VAL A 379 -1.88 6.80 17.74
C VAL A 379 -2.94 5.77 17.34
N HIS A 380 -4.19 5.99 17.74
CA HIS A 380 -5.28 5.05 17.43
C HIS A 380 -6.63 5.74 17.26
N GLY A 381 -7.53 5.16 16.47
CA GLY A 381 -8.95 5.56 16.41
C GLY A 381 -9.84 4.66 17.26
N ALA A 382 -10.74 5.22 18.07
CA ALA A 382 -11.54 4.47 19.03
C ALA A 382 -12.51 3.45 18.38
N HIS A 383 -12.82 3.62 17.10
CA HIS A 383 -13.71 2.76 16.32
C HIS A 383 -12.96 1.88 15.30
N ASP A 384 -11.66 1.65 15.50
CA ASP A 384 -10.87 0.76 14.64
C ASP A 384 -11.32 -0.70 14.78
N THR A 385 -12.04 -1.20 13.78
CA THR A 385 -12.44 -2.62 13.68
C THR A 385 -11.40 -3.49 12.98
N ASN A 386 -10.40 -2.89 12.35
CA ASN A 386 -9.34 -3.63 11.66
C ASN A 386 -8.29 -4.11 12.65
N VAL A 387 -7.70 -3.16 13.37
CA VAL A 387 -6.77 -3.40 14.47
C VAL A 387 -7.44 -2.85 15.73
N PRO A 388 -8.08 -3.70 16.55
CA PRO A 388 -8.86 -3.26 17.69
C PRO A 388 -8.05 -2.34 18.63
N LEU A 389 -8.69 -1.32 19.20
CA LEU A 389 -8.06 -0.36 20.13
C LEU A 389 -7.26 -1.02 21.28
N ALA A 390 -7.67 -2.22 21.70
CA ALA A 390 -6.97 -3.01 22.70
C ALA A 390 -5.48 -3.20 22.37
N GLU A 391 -5.12 -3.30 21.08
CA GLU A 391 -3.74 -3.46 20.61
C GLU A 391 -2.86 -2.26 20.98
N ALA A 392 -3.38 -1.04 20.87
CA ALA A 392 -2.67 0.17 21.31
C ALA A 392 -2.64 0.29 22.83
N GLN A 393 -3.78 0.03 23.48
CA GLN A 393 -3.92 0.20 24.93
C GLN A 393 -2.96 -0.70 25.70
N GLN A 394 -2.80 -1.98 25.28
CA GLN A 394 -1.89 -2.91 25.94
C GLN A 394 -0.41 -2.50 25.82
N VAL A 395 0.00 -1.88 24.70
CA VAL A 395 1.37 -1.34 24.55
C VAL A 395 1.58 -0.16 25.49
N VAL A 396 0.63 0.78 25.53
CA VAL A 396 0.69 1.96 26.40
C VAL A 396 0.74 1.55 27.87
N ASP A 397 -0.11 0.62 28.28
CA ASP A 397 -0.17 0.14 29.66
C ASP A 397 1.10 -0.62 30.05
N ALA A 398 1.57 -1.54 29.21
CA ALA A 398 2.81 -2.28 29.47
C ALA A 398 4.04 -1.37 29.59
N LEU A 399 4.14 -0.32 28.76
CA LEU A 399 5.21 0.69 28.87
C LEU A 399 5.10 1.52 30.15
N ARG A 400 3.88 1.89 30.58
CA ARG A 400 3.66 2.63 31.83
C ARG A 400 3.97 1.79 33.07
N GLU A 401 3.63 0.51 33.07
CA GLU A 401 3.89 -0.40 34.19
C GLU A 401 5.38 -0.53 34.51
N ARG A 402 6.25 -0.41 33.50
CA ARG A 402 7.72 -0.37 33.67
C ARG A 402 8.30 1.03 33.88
N GLY A 403 7.46 2.04 34.10
CA GLY A 403 7.86 3.41 34.41
C GLY A 403 8.21 4.29 33.20
N ALA A 404 7.92 3.87 31.97
CA ALA A 404 8.03 4.74 30.80
C ALA A 404 6.82 5.71 30.71
N SER A 405 6.94 6.76 29.90
CA SER A 405 5.88 7.74 29.67
C SER A 405 5.54 7.83 28.17
N PRO A 406 4.89 6.80 27.59
CA PRO A 406 4.50 6.83 26.18
C PRO A 406 3.47 7.94 25.93
N GLY A 407 3.57 8.58 24.76
CA GLY A 407 2.50 9.40 24.24
C GLY A 407 1.34 8.52 23.78
N PHE A 408 0.10 8.99 23.98
CA PHE A 408 -1.09 8.30 23.47
C PHE A 408 -2.06 9.32 22.88
N LEU A 409 -2.25 9.25 21.56
CA LEU A 409 -3.16 10.10 20.81
C LEU A 409 -4.34 9.24 20.33
N LEU A 410 -5.44 9.30 21.08
CA LEU A 410 -6.69 8.62 20.73
C LEU A 410 -7.63 9.60 20.03
N PHE A 411 -8.10 9.22 18.84
CA PHE A 411 -9.19 9.89 18.14
C PHE A 411 -10.50 9.19 18.45
N GLU A 412 -11.33 9.81 19.28
CA GLU A 412 -12.58 9.21 19.80
C GLU A 412 -13.64 8.97 18.71
N ASP A 413 -13.57 9.68 17.59
CA ASP A 413 -14.55 9.64 16.49
C ASP A 413 -14.01 9.00 15.20
N GLU A 414 -12.80 8.45 15.22
CA GLU A 414 -12.14 7.86 14.06
C GLU A 414 -12.04 6.33 14.17
N GLY A 415 -11.85 5.69 13.01
CA GLY A 415 -11.62 4.24 12.90
C GLY A 415 -10.16 3.92 12.56
N HIS A 416 -9.96 2.91 11.71
CA HIS A 416 -8.63 2.52 11.24
C HIS A 416 -7.91 3.63 10.45
N GLU A 417 -8.69 4.41 9.70
CA GLU A 417 -8.25 5.59 8.96
C GLU A 417 -8.67 6.85 9.73
N VAL A 418 -7.85 7.91 9.66
CA VAL A 418 -8.22 9.24 10.15
C VAL A 418 -8.83 10.03 9.00
N HIS A 419 -10.16 10.09 8.95
CA HIS A 419 -10.89 10.71 7.84
C HIS A 419 -11.17 12.20 8.08
N GLY A 420 -11.52 12.58 9.30
CA GLY A 420 -11.88 13.93 9.68
C GLY A 420 -10.75 14.92 9.41
N THR A 421 -11.03 16.00 8.68
CA THR A 421 -10.01 17.00 8.31
C THR A 421 -9.32 17.57 9.54
N ASP A 422 -10.08 17.88 10.60
CA ASP A 422 -9.53 18.44 11.84
C ASP A 422 -8.64 17.42 12.57
N ASN A 423 -9.07 16.17 12.63
CA ASN A 423 -8.26 15.08 13.21
C ASN A 423 -6.99 14.82 12.39
N ARG A 424 -7.04 14.90 11.06
CA ARG A 424 -5.84 14.81 10.19
C ARG A 424 -4.86 15.94 10.47
N VAL A 425 -5.35 17.16 10.73
CA VAL A 425 -4.48 18.29 11.11
C VAL A 425 -3.82 18.03 12.46
N VAL A 426 -4.58 17.56 13.46
CA VAL A 426 -4.04 17.18 14.77
C VAL A 426 -3.02 16.05 14.63
N PHE A 427 -3.34 15.00 13.87
CA PHE A 427 -2.44 13.88 13.60
C PHE A 427 -1.10 14.34 13.05
N VAL A 428 -1.11 15.11 11.96
CA VAL A 428 0.13 15.61 11.35
C VAL A 428 0.90 16.48 12.34
N ARG A 429 0.22 17.40 13.05
CA ARG A 429 0.87 18.28 14.02
C ARG A 429 1.54 17.51 15.15
N GLU A 430 0.84 16.57 15.78
CA GLU A 430 1.37 15.84 16.93
C GLU A 430 2.48 14.86 16.54
N VAL A 431 2.36 14.18 15.40
CA VAL A 431 3.43 13.31 14.90
C VAL A 431 4.68 14.12 14.56
N VAL A 432 4.54 15.25 13.85
CA VAL A 432 5.67 16.12 13.53
C VAL A 432 6.31 16.63 14.82
N ARG A 433 5.53 17.14 15.77
CA ARG A 433 6.02 17.63 17.08
C ARG A 433 6.79 16.54 17.84
N TRP A 434 6.23 15.33 17.91
CA TRP A 434 6.85 14.20 18.61
C TRP A 434 8.17 13.79 17.95
N VAL A 435 8.18 13.67 16.63
CA VAL A 435 9.38 13.26 15.87
C VAL A 435 10.47 14.32 15.97
N THR A 436 10.16 15.61 15.79
CA THR A 436 11.17 16.67 15.76
C THR A 436 11.75 16.98 17.13
N SER A 437 10.94 16.95 18.20
CA SER A 437 11.44 17.14 19.57
C SER A 437 12.51 16.12 19.95
N HIS A 438 12.36 14.86 19.53
CA HIS A 438 13.31 13.79 19.83
C HIS A 438 14.47 13.69 18.83
N LEU A 439 14.23 13.90 17.52
CA LEU A 439 15.29 13.82 16.51
C LEU A 439 16.20 15.04 16.46
N LEU A 440 15.65 16.23 16.75
CA LEU A 440 16.36 17.50 16.64
C LEU A 440 16.76 18.07 18.01
N GLY A 441 16.32 17.45 19.11
CA GLY A 441 16.58 17.94 20.46
C GLY A 441 15.88 19.28 20.77
N LEU A 442 14.79 19.58 20.07
CA LEU A 442 13.98 20.77 20.31
C LEU A 442 13.17 20.53 21.59
N SER A 443 13.61 21.09 22.72
CA SER A 443 12.88 21.04 23.99
C SER A 443 11.51 21.69 23.88
N GLU A 444 10.49 21.18 24.59
CA GLU A 444 9.09 21.67 24.64
C GLU A 444 8.91 23.15 25.09
N GLN A 445 9.97 23.94 25.25
CA GLN A 445 9.91 25.31 25.78
C GLN A 445 9.65 26.41 24.74
N THR A 446 9.45 26.09 23.47
CA THR A 446 9.08 27.08 22.44
C THR A 446 7.92 26.58 21.59
N ALA A 447 6.71 26.67 22.15
CA ALA A 447 5.46 26.74 21.40
C ALA A 447 4.54 27.79 22.05
#